data_AF-V6DLC0-F1
#
_entry.id   AF-V6DLC0-F1
#
_cell.length_a   1.000
_cell.length_b   1.000
_cell.length_c   1.000
_cell.angle_alpha   90.00
_cell.angle_beta   90.00
_cell.angle_gamma   90.00
#
_symmetry.space_group_name_H-M   'P 1'
#
loop_
_entity.id
_entity.type
_entity.pdbx_description
1 polymer ?
#
loop_
_entity_poly.entity_id
_entity_poly.type
_entity_poly.pdbx_seq_one_letter_code
_entity_poly.pdbx_strand_id
1 'polypeptide(L)'
;MKKIITYTALMTLGLTIAPAYSSLSENYVISANTLSNKKLKKANKEMKAYLKQNQGFAEGTLDENGNPTDNGTPNSEFDYATYVKKIKITETKQAKVYYNSKITDLTVDELDEVSSKVQGMITACLVENKHISDEQAVDGTFLTFYYGKNAIGHSRLTNYKEFKWYTK
;
A
#
# COMPACT_ATOMS: atom_id res chain seq x y z
N MET A 1 5.68 -22.57 -17.92
CA MET A 1 6.57 -21.64 -18.63
C MET A 1 6.47 -20.26 -17.99
N LYS A 2 7.48 -19.84 -17.22
CA LYS A 2 7.57 -18.49 -16.64
C LYS A 2 8.00 -17.53 -17.74
N LYS A 3 7.22 -16.47 -17.98
CA LYS A 3 7.66 -15.36 -18.83
C LYS A 3 8.49 -14.41 -17.97
N ILE A 4 9.75 -14.21 -18.34
CA ILE A 4 10.66 -13.23 -17.74
C ILE A 4 10.53 -11.97 -18.63
N ILE A 5 10.14 -10.85 -18.04
CA ILE A 5 10.13 -9.55 -18.71
C ILE A 5 11.31 -8.77 -18.16
N THR A 6 12.29 -8.49 -19.01
CA THR A 6 13.51 -7.76 -18.68
C THR A 6 13.24 -6.27 -18.87
N TYR A 7 13.38 -5.47 -17.82
CA TYR A 7 13.38 -4.01 -17.92
C TYR A 7 14.79 -3.48 -17.62
N THR A 8 15.40 -2.80 -18.58
CA THR A 8 16.65 -2.05 -18.40
C THR A 8 16.30 -0.63 -17.95
N ALA A 9 16.57 -0.31 -16.69
CA ALA A 9 16.48 1.07 -16.20
C ALA A 9 17.86 1.74 -16.30
N LEU A 10 18.00 2.73 -17.18
CA LEU A 10 19.14 3.63 -17.24
C LEU A 10 18.94 4.74 -16.21
N MET A 11 19.63 4.66 -15.06
CA MET A 11 19.78 5.77 -14.12
C MET A 11 21.04 6.55 -14.50
N THR A 12 20.90 7.66 -15.23
CA THR A 12 21.99 8.62 -15.44
C THR A 12 22.02 9.62 -14.28
N LEU A 13 22.90 9.38 -13.30
CA LEU A 13 23.39 10.44 -12.42
C LEU A 13 24.72 10.92 -12.99
N GLY A 14 24.73 12.16 -13.48
CA GLY A 14 25.95 12.84 -13.89
C GLY A 14 26.75 13.31 -12.67
N LEU A 15 28.01 12.89 -12.59
CA LEU A 15 29.18 13.68 -12.22
C LEU A 15 30.43 12.82 -12.49
N THR A 16 31.36 13.37 -13.27
CA THR A 16 32.52 12.70 -13.85
C THR A 16 33.75 12.83 -12.95
N ILE A 17 34.49 11.72 -12.67
CA ILE A 17 35.95 11.52 -12.92
C ILE A 17 36.27 9.99 -12.85
N ALA A 18 37.03 9.44 -13.80
CA ALA A 18 37.44 8.01 -13.95
C ALA A 18 38.90 7.77 -13.46
N PRO A 19 39.53 6.56 -13.48
CA PRO A 19 39.11 5.24 -14.01
C PRO A 19 39.42 3.99 -13.14
N ALA A 20 38.98 2.83 -13.64
CA ALA A 20 39.40 1.45 -13.35
C ALA A 20 38.90 0.76 -12.07
N TYR A 21 37.71 0.14 -12.16
CA TYR A 21 37.56 -1.25 -11.73
C TYR A 21 36.84 -2.03 -12.83
N SER A 22 37.55 -3.04 -13.34
CA SER A 22 37.07 -4.05 -14.27
C SER A 22 36.01 -4.95 -13.64
N SER A 23 34.98 -5.23 -14.44
CA SER A 23 34.17 -6.47 -14.45
C SER A 23 33.53 -6.92 -13.13
N LEU A 24 32.29 -6.47 -12.92
CA LEU A 24 31.22 -7.36 -12.46
C LEU A 24 29.95 -6.98 -13.23
N SER A 25 29.77 -7.53 -14.43
CA SER A 25 28.42 -7.65 -15.00
C SER A 25 27.71 -8.79 -14.26
N GLU A 26 27.48 -8.61 -12.97
CA GLU A 26 26.46 -9.39 -12.30
C GLU A 26 25.14 -8.97 -12.91
N ASN A 27 24.58 -9.86 -13.72
CA ASN A 27 23.16 -9.79 -14.05
C ASN A 27 22.40 -9.92 -12.74
N TYR A 28 22.20 -8.80 -12.04
CA TYR A 28 21.35 -8.72 -10.87
C TYR A 28 19.91 -8.91 -11.37
N VAL A 29 19.51 -10.18 -11.46
CA VAL A 29 18.12 -10.54 -11.74
C VAL A 29 17.35 -10.14 -10.50
N ILE A 30 16.76 -8.93 -10.51
CA ILE A 30 15.70 -8.58 -9.58
C ILE A 30 14.52 -9.46 -9.94
N SER A 31 14.50 -10.66 -9.38
CA SER A 31 13.32 -11.50 -9.36
C SER A 31 12.33 -10.83 -8.39
N ALA A 32 11.62 -9.82 -8.87
CA ALA A 32 10.46 -9.30 -8.17
C ALA A 32 9.53 -10.49 -7.93
N ASN A 33 9.38 -10.88 -6.66
CA ASN A 33 8.54 -12.01 -6.28
C ASN A 33 7.07 -11.61 -6.47
N THR A 34 6.58 -11.80 -7.70
CA THR A 34 5.20 -11.46 -8.08
C THR A 34 4.22 -12.52 -7.62
N LEU A 35 3.08 -12.10 -7.09
CA LEU A 35 1.95 -12.98 -6.81
C LEU A 35 1.40 -13.60 -8.09
N SER A 36 1.12 -14.91 -8.05
CA SER A 36 0.34 -15.54 -9.10
C SER A 36 -1.09 -14.99 -9.13
N ASN A 37 -1.78 -15.06 -10.27
CA ASN A 37 -3.17 -14.58 -10.41
C ASN A 37 -4.13 -15.12 -9.33
N LYS A 38 -3.97 -16.39 -8.93
CA LYS A 38 -4.77 -17.00 -7.86
C LYS A 38 -4.49 -16.34 -6.50
N LYS A 39 -3.22 -16.15 -6.16
CA LYS A 39 -2.80 -15.46 -4.92
C LYS A 39 -3.22 -14.00 -4.91
N LEU A 40 -3.07 -13.30 -6.04
CA LEU A 40 -3.49 -11.90 -6.20
C LEU A 40 -4.99 -11.70 -5.99
N LYS A 41 -5.83 -12.59 -6.56
CA LYS A 41 -7.28 -12.57 -6.33
C LYS A 41 -7.63 -12.80 -4.86
N LYS A 42 -6.94 -13.74 -4.21
CA LYS A 42 -7.10 -14.03 -2.78
C LYS A 42 -6.72 -12.80 -1.92
N ALA A 43 -5.54 -12.22 -2.13
CA ALA A 43 -5.08 -11.02 -1.43
C ALA A 43 -6.06 -9.84 -1.57
N ASN A 44 -6.58 -9.60 -2.79
CA ASN A 44 -7.58 -8.54 -2.99
C ASN A 44 -8.93 -8.83 -2.32
N LYS A 45 -9.34 -10.11 -2.21
CA LYS A 45 -10.56 -10.51 -1.49
C LYS A 45 -10.40 -10.26 0.02
N GLU A 46 -9.27 -10.65 0.59
CA GLU A 46 -8.94 -10.46 2.01
C GLU A 46 -8.81 -8.97 2.35
N MET A 47 -8.09 -8.21 1.53
CA MET A 47 -7.97 -6.76 1.68
C MET A 47 -9.33 -6.04 1.67
N LYS A 48 -10.25 -6.48 0.80
CA LYS A 48 -11.62 -5.95 0.77
C LYS A 48 -12.38 -6.27 2.06
N ALA A 49 -12.17 -7.44 2.65
CA ALA A 49 -12.78 -7.81 3.92
C ALA A 49 -12.21 -6.99 5.09
N TYR A 50 -10.89 -6.82 5.16
CA TYR A 50 -10.22 -5.98 6.18
C TYR A 50 -10.73 -4.55 6.15
N LEU A 51 -10.74 -3.93 4.97
CA LEU A 51 -11.21 -2.56 4.84
C LEU A 51 -12.67 -2.42 5.30
N LYS A 52 -13.53 -3.37 4.92
CA LYS A 52 -14.94 -3.36 5.35
C LYS A 52 -15.09 -3.52 6.85
N GLN A 53 -14.29 -4.38 7.47
CA GLN A 53 -14.33 -4.58 8.91
C GLN A 53 -13.93 -3.30 9.64
N ASN A 54 -12.87 -2.64 9.20
CA ASN A 54 -12.43 -1.37 9.78
C ASN A 54 -13.44 -0.24 9.57
N GLN A 55 -14.08 -0.18 8.40
CA GLN A 55 -15.21 0.73 8.18
C GLN A 55 -16.37 0.43 9.13
N GLY A 56 -16.66 -0.85 9.35
CA GLY A 56 -17.72 -1.26 10.27
C GLY A 56 -17.45 -0.84 11.71
N PHE A 57 -16.21 -1.00 12.20
CA PHE A 57 -15.79 -0.50 13.51
C PHE A 57 -15.85 1.03 13.60
N ALA A 58 -15.38 1.74 12.56
CA ALA A 58 -15.42 3.21 12.53
C ALA A 58 -16.86 3.75 12.59
N GLU A 59 -17.79 3.08 11.91
CA GLU A 59 -19.20 3.50 11.84
C GLU A 59 -20.06 2.96 13.00
N GLY A 60 -19.50 2.12 13.89
CA GLY A 60 -20.24 1.51 14.99
C GLY A 60 -21.26 0.46 14.53
N THR A 61 -21.08 -0.10 13.34
CA THR A 61 -21.96 -1.16 12.81
C THR A 61 -21.51 -2.56 13.22
N LEU A 62 -20.38 -2.67 13.94
CA LEU A 62 -19.84 -3.90 14.49
C LEU A 62 -19.73 -3.85 16.02
N ASP A 63 -19.92 -4.99 16.67
CA ASP A 63 -19.60 -5.20 18.09
C ASP A 63 -18.09 -5.36 18.30
N GLU A 64 -17.64 -5.49 19.56
CA GLU A 64 -16.21 -5.68 19.90
C GLU A 64 -15.57 -6.94 19.28
N ASN A 65 -16.39 -7.90 18.85
CA ASN A 65 -15.96 -9.15 18.22
C ASN A 65 -16.00 -9.08 16.69
N GLY A 66 -16.39 -7.94 16.10
CA GLY A 66 -16.49 -7.75 14.66
C GLY A 66 -17.77 -8.31 14.04
N ASN A 67 -18.81 -8.59 14.83
CA ASN A 67 -20.12 -9.02 14.33
C ASN A 67 -21.05 -7.82 14.09
N PRO A 68 -21.90 -7.85 13.04
CA PRO A 68 -22.90 -6.81 12.81
C PRO A 68 -23.82 -6.58 14.01
N THR A 69 -24.08 -5.31 14.33
CA THR A 69 -24.99 -4.91 15.42
C THR A 69 -25.61 -3.55 15.10
N ASP A 70 -26.83 -3.32 15.60
CA ASP A 70 -27.53 -2.03 15.49
C ASP A 70 -27.16 -1.07 16.64
N ASN A 71 -26.49 -1.57 17.68
CA ASN A 71 -26.15 -0.82 18.90
C ASN A 71 -24.63 -0.75 19.14
N GLY A 72 -23.83 -0.84 18.09
CA GLY A 72 -22.38 -0.72 18.20
C GLY A 72 -21.97 0.73 18.50
N THR A 73 -20.76 0.89 19.02
CA THR A 73 -20.18 2.20 19.31
C THR A 73 -19.13 2.52 18.24
N PRO A 74 -19.23 3.65 17.53
CA PRO A 74 -18.18 4.11 16.63
C PRO A 74 -16.82 4.13 17.33
N ASN A 75 -15.82 3.48 16.74
CA ASN A 75 -14.46 3.47 17.26
C ASN A 75 -13.55 4.37 16.40
N SER A 76 -13.14 5.50 17.00
CA SER A 76 -12.32 6.52 16.34
C SER A 76 -10.93 6.05 15.95
N GLU A 77 -10.42 4.96 16.53
CA GLU A 77 -9.16 4.34 16.10
C GLU A 77 -9.23 3.88 14.63
N PHE A 78 -10.43 3.60 14.13
CA PHE A 78 -10.68 3.14 12.77
C PHE A 78 -11.18 4.23 11.81
N ASP A 79 -11.34 5.49 12.24
CA ASP A 79 -11.91 6.58 11.43
C ASP A 79 -11.19 6.78 10.08
N TYR A 80 -9.89 6.48 10.04
CA TYR A 80 -9.08 6.52 8.82
C TYR A 80 -9.69 5.68 7.67
N ALA A 81 -10.40 4.60 7.99
CA ALA A 81 -11.01 3.70 7.01
C ALA A 81 -12.20 4.34 6.29
N THR A 82 -12.85 5.32 6.91
CA THR A 82 -14.01 6.04 6.35
C THR A 82 -13.62 6.98 5.20
N TYR A 83 -12.34 7.30 5.04
CA TYR A 83 -11.81 8.07 3.91
C TYR A 83 -11.53 7.21 2.67
N VAL A 84 -11.43 5.89 2.84
CA VAL A 84 -10.98 4.96 1.79
C VAL A 84 -12.18 4.33 1.07
N LYS A 85 -12.26 4.52 -0.25
CA LYS A 85 -13.29 3.89 -1.10
C LYS A 85 -12.97 2.43 -1.43
N LYS A 86 -11.71 2.14 -1.77
CA LYS A 86 -11.23 0.78 -2.07
C LYS A 86 -9.71 0.73 -2.04
N ILE A 87 -9.18 -0.49 -1.88
CA ILE A 87 -7.75 -0.80 -2.00
C ILE A 87 -7.58 -1.93 -3.03
N LYS A 88 -6.55 -1.83 -3.86
CA LYS A 88 -6.17 -2.88 -4.82
C LYS A 88 -4.73 -3.29 -4.61
N ILE A 89 -4.51 -4.54 -4.22
CA ILE A 89 -3.19 -5.15 -4.18
C ILE A 89 -2.74 -5.47 -5.61
N THR A 90 -1.48 -5.21 -5.90
CA THR A 90 -0.82 -5.47 -7.18
C THR A 90 -0.04 -6.78 -7.15
N GLU A 91 0.36 -7.27 -8.32
CA GLU A 91 1.18 -8.50 -8.39
C GLU A 91 2.52 -8.37 -7.68
N THR A 92 3.10 -7.15 -7.61
CA THR A 92 4.34 -6.86 -6.89
C THR A 92 4.15 -6.61 -5.39
N LYS A 93 2.97 -6.94 -4.85
CA LYS A 93 2.62 -6.79 -3.42
C LYS A 93 2.55 -5.33 -2.94
N GLN A 94 2.60 -4.36 -3.84
CA GLN A 94 2.28 -2.95 -3.59
C GLN A 94 0.76 -2.75 -3.58
N ALA A 95 0.29 -1.60 -3.08
CA ALA A 95 -1.14 -1.30 -3.05
C ALA A 95 -1.49 0.04 -3.71
N LYS A 96 -2.64 0.05 -4.40
CA LYS A 96 -3.30 1.27 -4.87
C LYS A 96 -4.46 1.58 -3.93
N VAL A 97 -4.39 2.73 -3.25
CA VAL A 97 -5.43 3.22 -2.34
C VAL A 97 -6.26 4.25 -3.08
N TYR A 98 -7.59 4.10 -3.05
CA TYR A 98 -8.51 5.03 -3.67
C TYR A 98 -9.33 5.70 -2.57
N TYR A 99 -9.15 6.99 -2.37
CA TYR A 99 -9.89 7.77 -1.41
C TYR A 99 -11.26 8.21 -1.97
N ASN A 100 -12.20 8.49 -1.08
CA ASN A 100 -13.45 9.19 -1.39
C ASN A 100 -13.29 10.70 -1.23
N SER A 101 -14.36 11.48 -1.39
CA SER A 101 -14.29 12.95 -1.37
C SER A 101 -13.93 13.54 -0.01
N LYS A 102 -14.08 12.82 1.11
CA LYS A 102 -13.81 13.37 2.45
C LYS A 102 -12.36 13.83 2.65
N ILE A 103 -11.42 13.33 1.84
CA ILE A 103 -10.01 13.75 1.95
C ILE A 103 -9.76 15.20 1.53
N THR A 104 -10.69 15.84 0.82
CA THR A 104 -10.53 17.24 0.39
C THR A 104 -10.58 18.21 1.58
N ASP A 105 -11.18 17.78 2.69
CA ASP A 105 -11.38 18.60 3.88
C ASP A 105 -10.21 18.49 4.86
N LEU A 106 -9.32 17.50 4.66
CA LEU A 106 -8.13 17.32 5.49
C LEU A 106 -7.10 18.42 5.20
N THR A 107 -6.05 18.52 6.01
CA THR A 107 -4.75 19.16 5.76
C THR A 107 -3.75 18.12 5.20
N VAL A 108 -2.53 18.51 4.84
CA VAL A 108 -1.54 17.52 4.35
C VAL A 108 -1.11 16.61 5.49
N ASP A 109 -0.90 17.17 6.68
CA ASP A 109 -0.49 16.43 7.88
C ASP A 109 -1.56 15.42 8.31
N GLU A 110 -2.84 15.80 8.29
CA GLU A 110 -3.94 14.86 8.55
C GLU A 110 -4.05 13.77 7.48
N LEU A 111 -3.79 14.11 6.22
CA LEU A 111 -3.76 13.13 5.14
C LEU A 111 -2.59 12.15 5.31
N ASP A 112 -1.43 12.61 5.78
CA ASP A 112 -0.29 11.76 6.15
C ASP A 112 -0.63 10.81 7.30
N GLU A 113 -1.32 11.29 8.34
CA GLU A 113 -1.76 10.45 9.46
C GLU A 113 -2.74 9.37 8.99
N VAL A 114 -3.79 9.75 8.23
CA VAL A 114 -4.76 8.82 7.66
C VAL A 114 -4.05 7.79 6.78
N SER A 115 -3.13 8.24 5.92
CA SER A 115 -2.39 7.37 5.00
C SER A 115 -1.45 6.40 5.71
N SER A 116 -0.86 6.82 6.83
CA SER A 116 -0.03 5.97 7.69
C SER A 116 -0.84 4.85 8.32
N LYS A 117 -2.03 5.16 8.85
CA LYS A 117 -2.95 4.15 9.42
C LYS A 117 -3.44 3.18 8.34
N VAL A 118 -3.77 3.68 7.14
CA VAL A 118 -4.10 2.85 5.98
C VAL A 118 -2.94 1.90 5.61
N GLN A 119 -1.70 2.39 5.60
CA GLN A 119 -0.52 1.55 5.33
C GLN A 119 -0.33 0.47 6.39
N GLY A 120 -0.51 0.80 7.66
CA GLY A 120 -0.47 -0.15 8.77
C GLY A 120 -1.47 -1.28 8.57
N MET A 121 -2.74 -0.95 8.30
CA MET A 121 -3.78 -1.93 8.00
C MET A 121 -3.43 -2.81 6.79
N ILE A 122 -2.95 -2.20 5.70
CA ILE A 122 -2.57 -2.95 4.48
C ILE A 122 -1.48 -3.95 4.80
N THR A 123 -0.46 -3.51 5.53
CA THR A 123 0.71 -4.32 5.89
C THR A 123 0.29 -5.47 6.81
N ALA A 124 -0.52 -5.21 7.84
CA ALA A 124 -1.06 -6.23 8.74
C ALA A 124 -1.85 -7.31 7.98
N CYS A 125 -2.78 -6.91 7.09
CA CYS A 125 -3.54 -7.86 6.28
C CYS A 125 -2.62 -8.75 5.42
N LEU A 126 -1.58 -8.19 4.81
CA LEU A 126 -0.65 -8.95 3.98
C LEU A 126 0.23 -9.91 4.80
N VAL A 127 0.65 -9.52 6.02
CA VAL A 127 1.42 -10.38 6.93
C VAL A 127 0.56 -11.53 7.47
N GLU A 128 -0.60 -11.21 8.05
CA GLU A 128 -1.49 -12.18 8.71
C GLU A 128 -1.97 -13.26 7.72
N ASN A 129 -2.14 -12.88 6.44
CA ASN A 129 -2.51 -13.79 5.37
C ASN A 129 -1.31 -14.39 4.60
N LYS A 130 -0.08 -14.18 5.09
CA LYS A 130 1.18 -14.76 4.59
C LYS A 130 1.50 -14.41 3.13
N HIS A 131 1.14 -13.20 2.69
CA HIS A 131 1.51 -12.65 1.38
C HIS A 131 2.87 -11.95 1.39
N ILE A 132 3.27 -11.41 2.55
CA ILE A 132 4.61 -10.88 2.83
C ILE A 132 5.16 -11.49 4.12
N SER A 133 6.48 -11.49 4.29
CA SER A 133 7.12 -11.87 5.55
C SER A 133 7.13 -10.72 6.56
N ASP A 134 7.38 -11.02 7.84
CA ASP A 134 7.54 -10.01 8.89
C ASP A 134 8.71 -9.06 8.57
N GLU A 135 9.80 -9.58 8.02
CA GLU A 135 10.94 -8.77 7.54
C GLU A 135 10.51 -7.78 6.45
N GLN A 136 9.70 -8.22 5.48
CA GLN A 136 9.14 -7.34 4.44
C GLN A 136 8.16 -6.30 5.02
N ALA A 137 7.54 -6.58 6.16
CA ALA A 137 6.62 -5.68 6.82
C ALA A 137 7.31 -4.52 7.54
N VAL A 138 8.58 -4.68 7.93
CA VAL A 138 9.37 -3.64 8.60
C VAL A 138 9.45 -2.38 7.74
N ASP A 139 9.63 -2.52 6.43
CA ASP A 139 9.69 -1.41 5.48
C ASP A 139 8.33 -0.73 5.27
N GLY A 140 7.23 -1.45 5.53
CA GLY A 140 5.88 -1.07 5.17
C GLY A 140 5.53 -1.43 3.72
N THR A 141 4.25 -1.35 3.37
CA THR A 141 3.81 -1.61 1.99
C THR A 141 3.89 -0.34 1.15
N PHE A 142 4.57 -0.36 0.01
CA PHE A 142 4.58 0.78 -0.92
C PHE A 142 3.16 1.10 -1.42
N LEU A 143 2.73 2.35 -1.27
CA LEU A 143 1.40 2.82 -1.65
C LEU A 143 1.44 3.80 -2.81
N THR A 144 0.42 3.75 -3.65
CA THR A 144 0.06 4.84 -4.56
C THR A 144 -1.38 5.26 -4.26
N PHE A 145 -1.58 6.56 -4.03
CA PHE A 145 -2.84 7.15 -3.62
C PHE A 145 -3.57 7.78 -4.80
N TYR A 146 -4.89 7.56 -4.87
CA TYR A 146 -5.73 8.05 -5.94
C TYR A 146 -6.96 8.76 -5.40
N TYR A 147 -7.36 9.85 -6.07
CA TYR A 147 -8.68 10.45 -5.97
C TYR A 147 -9.32 10.47 -7.37
N GLY A 148 -10.50 9.85 -7.50
CA GLY A 148 -11.09 9.59 -8.80
C GLY A 148 -10.18 8.75 -9.69
N LYS A 149 -9.76 9.30 -10.84
CA LYS A 149 -8.82 8.66 -11.78
C LYS A 149 -7.38 9.15 -11.62
N ASN A 150 -7.16 10.18 -10.79
CA ASN A 150 -5.87 10.87 -10.69
C ASN A 150 -5.05 10.27 -9.56
N ALA A 151 -3.77 10.03 -9.81
CA ALA A 151 -2.82 9.75 -8.74
C ALA A 151 -2.54 11.07 -8.03
N ILE A 152 -2.70 11.08 -6.71
CA ILE A 152 -2.52 12.29 -5.87
C ILE A 152 -1.27 12.21 -5.01
N GLY A 153 -0.68 11.02 -4.86
CA GLY A 153 0.57 10.84 -4.14
C GLY A 153 1.03 9.39 -4.11
N HIS A 154 2.15 9.15 -3.44
CA HIS A 154 2.72 7.82 -3.25
C HIS A 154 3.71 7.79 -2.08
N SER A 155 4.05 6.59 -1.62
CA SER A 155 5.19 6.33 -0.75
C SER A 155 6.51 6.77 -1.39
N ARG A 156 7.43 7.35 -0.63
CA ARG A 156 8.81 7.60 -1.11
C ARG A 156 9.54 6.28 -1.30
N LEU A 157 10.38 6.17 -2.33
CA LEU A 157 11.14 4.93 -2.57
C LEU A 157 12.25 4.70 -1.53
N THR A 158 12.70 5.75 -0.86
CA THR A 158 13.73 5.71 0.18
C THR A 158 13.18 5.32 1.56
N ASN A 159 11.88 5.54 1.78
CA ASN A 159 11.18 5.18 3.00
C ASN A 159 9.69 5.05 2.67
N TYR A 160 9.15 3.83 2.68
CA TYR A 160 7.77 3.63 2.24
C TYR A 160 6.74 4.24 3.19
N LYS A 161 7.13 4.53 4.45
CA LYS A 161 6.31 5.14 5.49
C LYS A 161 6.22 6.67 5.38
N GLU A 162 6.97 7.27 4.48
CA GLU A 162 6.87 8.70 4.15
C GLU A 162 6.18 8.87 2.79
N PHE A 163 5.36 9.91 2.67
CA PHE A 163 4.57 10.15 1.47
C PHE A 163 5.04 11.39 0.71
N LYS A 164 4.81 11.37 -0.60
CA LYS A 164 4.96 12.50 -1.51
C LYS A 164 3.63 12.75 -2.19
N TRP A 165 3.10 13.96 -2.02
CA TRP A 165 1.84 14.41 -2.61
C TRP A 165 2.10 15.25 -3.87
N TYR A 166 1.31 15.02 -4.92
CA TYR A 166 1.39 15.74 -6.20
C TYR A 166 0.36 16.86 -6.31
N THR A 167 -0.82 16.60 -5.76
CA THR A 167 -2.01 17.44 -5.84
C THR A 167 -2.91 17.03 -4.72
N LYS A 168 -3.61 18.00 -4.16
CA LYS A 168 -4.71 17.80 -3.24
C LYS A 168 -5.94 18.50 -3.78
#